data_AF-A0A9D4BXA7-F1
#
_entry.id   AF-A0A9D4BXA7-F1
#
_cell.length_a   1.000
_cell.length_b   1.000
_cell.length_c   1.000
_cell.angle_alpha   90.00
_cell.angle_beta   90.00
_cell.angle_gamma   90.00
#
_symmetry.space_group_name_H-M   'P 1'
#
loop_
_entity.id
_entity.type
_entity.pdbx_description
1 polymer ?
#
loop_
_entity_poly.entity_id
_entity_poly.type
_entity_poly.pdbx_seq_one_letter_code
_entity_poly.pdbx_strand_id
1 'polypeptide(L)'
;MRFKTAICVLPGGHILVAERDKRSVTLLNQKYEPLIHWDLFNYPWDICQVTPNEVAVTWDDDNTHVIQFITVNNRQLVRDRTFSLQHNCRKIDHHQGTLFVTSGTALYKYTITGQLISKPYGDTFGINFV
;
A
#
# COMPACT_ATOMS: atom_id res chain seq x y z
N MET A 1 15.41 4.51 -17.22
CA MET A 1 14.01 4.59 -16.81
C MET A 1 13.71 3.33 -15.99
N ARG A 2 13.48 3.43 -14.68
CA ARG A 2 13.14 2.26 -13.86
C ARG A 2 11.63 2.29 -13.62
N PHE A 3 10.92 1.31 -14.19
CA PHE A 3 9.51 1.09 -13.85
C PHE A 3 9.42 0.80 -12.36
N LYS A 4 8.72 1.65 -11.63
CA LYS A 4 8.45 1.42 -10.20
C LYS A 4 7.16 0.62 -10.11
N THR A 5 7.35 -0.69 -9.97
CA THR A 5 6.26 -1.66 -9.85
C THR A 5 6.36 -2.34 -8.50
N ALA A 6 5.22 -2.51 -7.84
CA ALA A 6 5.09 -3.36 -6.67
C ALA A 6 4.11 -4.49 -6.97
N ILE A 7 4.34 -5.65 -6.37
CA ILE A 7 3.54 -6.85 -6.62
C ILE A 7 3.06 -7.43 -5.28
N CYS A 8 1.84 -7.94 -5.28
CA CYS A 8 1.28 -8.69 -4.15
C CYS A 8 0.62 -9.96 -4.68
N VAL A 9 1.05 -11.11 -4.18
CA VAL A 9 0.43 -12.41 -4.52
C VAL A 9 -0.70 -12.68 -3.52
N LEU A 10 -1.89 -12.94 -4.04
CA LEU A 10 -3.07 -13.23 -3.24
C LEU A 10 -3.24 -14.74 -3.00
N PRO A 11 -4.02 -15.14 -1.99
CA PRO A 11 -4.45 -16.51 -1.81
C PRO A 11 -5.19 -16.99 -3.06
N GLY A 12 -4.80 -18.16 -3.57
CA GLY A 12 -5.28 -18.66 -4.86
C GLY A 12 -4.45 -18.21 -6.06
N GLY A 13 -3.31 -17.55 -5.87
CA GLY A 13 -2.28 -17.35 -6.90
C GLY A 13 -2.57 -16.22 -7.90
N HIS A 14 -3.61 -15.41 -7.66
CA HIS A 14 -3.77 -14.15 -8.37
C HIS A 14 -2.69 -13.16 -7.96
N ILE A 15 -2.37 -12.22 -8.84
CA ILE A 15 -1.29 -11.25 -8.61
C ILE A 15 -1.86 -9.86 -8.81
N LEU A 16 -1.66 -8.98 -7.85
CA LEU A 16 -1.89 -7.55 -8.02
C LEU A 16 -0.58 -6.87 -8.36
N VAL A 17 -0.63 -6.02 -9.38
CA VAL A 17 0.50 -5.23 -9.86
C VAL A 17 0.13 -3.76 -9.70
N ALA A 18 0.84 -3.07 -8.82
CA ALA A 18 0.72 -1.63 -8.66
C ALA A 18 1.78 -0.95 -9.54
N GLU A 19 1.33 -0.20 -10.55
CA GLU A 19 2.18 0.45 -11.55
C GLU A 19 2.23 1.95 -11.27
N ARG A 20 3.33 2.42 -10.70
CA ARG A 20 3.46 3.83 -10.29
C ARG A 20 3.22 4.79 -11.44
N ASP A 21 3.96 4.61 -12.54
CA ASP A 21 4.00 5.57 -13.64
C ASP A 21 2.70 5.55 -14.47
N LYS A 22 1.93 4.46 -14.39
CA LYS A 22 0.58 4.35 -14.98
C LYS A 22 -0.53 4.73 -14.01
N ARG A 23 -0.21 4.99 -12.73
CA ARG A 23 -1.17 5.24 -11.65
C ARG A 23 -2.28 4.20 -11.63
N SER A 24 -1.94 2.92 -11.63
CA SER A 24 -2.94 1.87 -11.71
C SER A 24 -2.59 0.65 -10.88
N VAL A 25 -3.63 -0.14 -10.61
CA VAL A 25 -3.51 -1.48 -10.05
C VAL A 25 -4.18 -2.45 -11.01
N THR A 26 -3.43 -3.47 -11.43
CA THR A 26 -3.93 -4.51 -12.32
C THR A 26 -3.97 -5.84 -11.58
N LEU A 27 -5.11 -6.54 -11.61
CA LEU A 27 -5.25 -7.92 -11.16
C LEU A 27 -4.93 -8.85 -12.32
N LEU A 28 -3.99 -9.77 -12.11
CA LEU A 28 -3.62 -10.82 -13.03
C LEU A 28 -4.10 -12.18 -12.52
N ASN A 29 -4.44 -13.08 -13.44
CA ASN A 29 -4.65 -14.49 -13.13
C ASN A 29 -3.33 -15.26 -12.97
N GLN A 30 -3.41 -16.55 -12.68
CA GLN A 30 -2.25 -17.44 -12.52
C GLN A 30 -1.40 -17.62 -13.80
N LYS A 31 -1.94 -17.24 -14.97
CA LYS A 31 -1.24 -17.23 -16.26
C LYS A 31 -0.68 -15.86 -16.61
N TYR A 32 -0.70 -14.91 -15.66
CA TYR A 32 -0.27 -13.52 -15.83
C TYR A 32 -1.12 -12.71 -16.83
N GLU A 33 -2.34 -13.17 -17.13
CA GLU A 33 -3.27 -12.45 -18.00
C GLU A 33 -4.05 -11.41 -17.15
N PRO A 34 -4.22 -10.17 -17.65
CA PRO A 34 -4.96 -9.14 -16.93
C PRO A 34 -6.45 -9.49 -16.87
N LEU A 35 -7.00 -9.52 -15.65
CA LEU A 35 -8.43 -9.70 -15.38
C LEU A 35 -9.14 -8.37 -15.16
N ILE A 36 -8.53 -7.50 -14.36
CA ILE A 36 -9.12 -6.22 -13.95
C ILE A 36 -8.02 -5.17 -13.98
N HIS A 37 -8.33 -4.02 -14.57
CA HIS A 37 -7.50 -2.83 -14.51
C HIS A 37 -8.25 -1.76 -13.72
N TRP A 38 -7.55 -1.08 -12.80
CA TRP A 38 -8.13 -0.02 -12.01
C TRP A 38 -7.21 1.19 -11.96
N ASP A 39 -7.69 2.31 -12.50
CA ASP A 39 -7.00 3.59 -12.43
C ASP A 39 -7.08 4.18 -11.02
N LEU A 40 -5.94 4.55 -10.50
CA LEU A 40 -5.78 5.26 -9.25
C LEU A 40 -5.69 6.76 -9.51
N PHE A 41 -6.14 7.56 -8.55
CA PHE A 41 -5.96 9.01 -8.62
C PHE A 41 -4.49 9.42 -8.41
N ASN A 42 -3.74 8.65 -7.61
CA ASN A 42 -2.38 8.95 -7.18
C ASN A 42 -1.38 7.86 -7.56
N TYR A 43 -0.09 8.16 -7.32
CA TYR A 43 1.04 7.30 -7.63
C TYR A 43 1.23 6.20 -6.57
N PRO A 44 0.92 4.93 -6.87
CA PRO A 44 1.19 3.85 -5.93
C PRO A 44 2.69 3.61 -5.81
N TRP A 45 3.16 3.33 -4.59
CA TRP A 45 4.55 3.01 -4.30
C TRP A 45 4.76 1.55 -3.93
N ASP A 46 3.82 0.98 -3.19
CA ASP A 46 3.89 -0.39 -2.71
C ASP A 46 2.50 -0.93 -2.41
N ILE A 47 2.38 -2.25 -2.33
CA ILE A 47 1.13 -2.97 -2.11
C ILE A 47 1.41 -4.19 -1.26
N CYS A 48 0.58 -4.43 -0.24
CA CYS A 48 0.66 -5.64 0.58
C CYS A 48 -0.72 -6.22 0.86
N GLN A 49 -0.76 -7.52 1.15
CA GLN A 49 -1.98 -8.20 1.55
C GLN A 49 -2.31 -7.89 3.01
N VAL A 50 -3.57 -7.53 3.29
CA VAL A 50 -4.06 -7.34 4.68
C VAL A 50 -4.94 -8.52 5.10
N THR A 51 -5.84 -8.95 4.21
CA THR A 51 -6.70 -10.13 4.40
C THR A 51 -6.78 -10.92 3.09
N PRO A 52 -7.43 -12.11 3.05
CA PRO A 52 -7.60 -12.85 1.79
C PRO A 52 -8.20 -12.06 0.63
N ASN A 53 -9.05 -11.07 0.94
CA ASN A 53 -9.77 -10.27 -0.04
C ASN A 53 -9.48 -8.77 0.09
N GLU A 54 -8.41 -8.38 0.81
CA GLU A 54 -8.09 -6.97 1.02
C GLU A 54 -6.58 -6.74 0.90
N VAL A 55 -6.23 -5.68 0.20
CA VAL A 55 -4.86 -5.18 0.09
C VAL A 55 -4.78 -3.74 0.57
N ALA A 56 -3.61 -3.35 1.06
CA ALA A 56 -3.27 -1.97 1.34
C ALA A 56 -2.24 -1.49 0.30
N VAL A 57 -2.42 -0.28 -0.20
CA VAL A 57 -1.55 0.38 -1.19
C VAL A 57 -1.08 1.71 -0.61
N THR A 58 0.23 1.94 -0.59
CA THR A 58 0.79 3.24 -0.21
C THR A 58 0.80 4.18 -1.40
N TRP A 59 0.28 5.39 -1.23
CA TRP A 59 0.34 6.46 -2.21
C TRP A 59 1.10 7.64 -1.63
N ASP A 60 2.05 8.15 -2.40
CA ASP A 60 2.95 9.20 -1.95
C ASP A 60 3.28 10.17 -3.06
N ASP A 61 2.84 11.42 -2.88
CA ASP A 61 3.22 12.60 -3.66
C ASP A 61 3.65 13.74 -2.73
N ASP A 62 3.91 14.92 -3.29
CA ASP A 62 4.47 16.05 -2.53
C ASP A 62 3.54 16.59 -1.43
N ASN A 63 2.23 16.31 -1.50
CA ASN A 63 1.23 16.86 -0.56
C ASN A 63 0.33 15.79 0.07
N THR A 64 0.39 14.55 -0.42
CA THR A 64 -0.52 13.47 -0.04
C THR A 64 0.27 12.21 0.26
N HIS A 65 0.18 11.77 1.52
CA HIS A 65 0.74 10.50 1.98
C HIS A 65 -0.41 9.68 2.56
N VAL A 66 -0.84 8.63 1.87
CA VAL A 66 -2.01 7.85 2.29
C VAL A 66 -1.79 6.36 2.14
N ILE A 67 -2.52 5.60 2.95
CA ILE A 67 -2.73 4.17 2.72
C ILE A 67 -4.16 3.98 2.26
N GLN A 68 -4.31 3.42 1.06
CA GLN A 68 -5.59 3.03 0.49
C GLN A 68 -5.80 1.52 0.67
N PHE A 69 -6.92 1.13 1.27
CA PHE A 69 -7.38 -0.25 1.28
C PHE A 69 -8.29 -0.49 0.08
N ILE A 70 -8.09 -1.64 -0.55
CA ILE A 70 -8.81 -2.09 -1.73
C ILE A 70 -9.34 -3.49 -1.42
N THR A 71 -10.66 -3.63 -1.50
CA THR A 71 -11.29 -4.94 -1.49
C THR A 71 -11.12 -5.56 -2.87
N VAL A 72 -10.56 -6.77 -2.89
CA VAL A 72 -10.36 -7.59 -4.07
C VAL A 72 -11.43 -8.66 -4.09
N ASN A 73 -12.25 -8.68 -5.13
CA ASN A 73 -13.12 -9.80 -5.42
C ASN A 73 -12.98 -10.18 -6.89
N ASN A 74 -13.52 -11.35 -7.26
CA ASN A 74 -13.32 -11.96 -8.58
C ASN A 74 -13.80 -11.11 -9.78
N ARG A 75 -14.43 -9.95 -9.56
CA ARG A 75 -14.99 -9.11 -10.64
C ARG A 75 -14.70 -7.62 -10.53
N GLN A 76 -14.19 -7.14 -9.40
CA GLN A 76 -13.94 -5.72 -9.19
C GLN A 76 -12.88 -5.47 -8.12
N LEU A 77 -12.16 -4.36 -8.28
CA LEU A 77 -11.36 -3.73 -7.26
C LEU A 77 -12.16 -2.56 -6.69
N VAL A 78 -12.47 -2.61 -5.40
CA VAL A 78 -13.33 -1.62 -4.74
C VAL A 78 -12.54 -0.87 -3.70
N ARG A 79 -12.54 0.46 -3.81
CA ARG A 79 -12.03 1.32 -2.75
C ARG A 79 -12.84 1.11 -1.48
N ASP A 80 -12.19 0.74 -0.39
CA ASP A 80 -12.84 0.60 0.92
C ASP A 80 -12.59 1.82 1.80
N ARG A 81 -11.43 1.86 2.45
CA ARG A 81 -11.05 2.94 3.38
C ARG A 81 -9.68 3.51 3.07
N THR A 82 -9.49 4.77 3.45
CA THR A 82 -8.23 5.51 3.26
C THR A 82 -7.91 6.23 4.56
N PHE A 83 -6.63 6.28 4.93
CA PHE A 83 -6.19 7.21 5.96
C PHE A 83 -4.89 7.91 5.57
N SER A 84 -4.75 9.14 6.04
CA SER A 84 -3.62 10.00 5.78
C SER A 84 -2.51 9.81 6.81
N LEU A 85 -1.28 9.93 6.34
CA LEU A 85 -0.06 9.88 7.10
C LEU A 85 0.57 11.27 7.14
N GLN A 86 1.29 11.57 8.22
CA GLN A 86 2.04 12.82 8.39
C GLN A 86 3.49 12.68 7.90
N HIS A 87 3.79 11.65 7.10
CA HIS A 87 5.11 11.34 6.60
C HIS A 87 5.02 10.57 5.29
N ASN A 88 6.11 10.58 4.51
CA ASN A 88 6.18 9.83 3.26
C ASN A 88 5.96 8.32 3.48
N CYS A 89 5.28 7.65 2.55
CA CYS A 89 5.04 6.20 2.60
C CYS A 89 5.52 5.48 1.33
N ARG A 90 6.65 4.76 1.46
CA ARG A 90 7.39 4.16 0.33
C ARG A 90 7.23 2.65 0.24
N LYS A 91 7.18 1.97 1.39
CA LYS A 91 6.95 0.52 1.49
C LYS A 91 5.94 0.23 2.57
N ILE A 92 5.21 -0.86 2.38
CA ILE A 92 4.22 -1.35 3.33
C ILE A 92 4.29 -2.87 3.45
N ASP A 93 4.19 -3.35 4.67
CA ASP A 93 3.98 -4.75 4.96
C ASP A 93 2.93 -4.90 6.07
N HIS A 94 2.30 -6.06 6.14
CA HIS A 94 1.29 -6.36 7.14
C HIS A 94 1.63 -7.66 7.87
N HIS A 95 1.69 -7.59 9.19
CA HIS A 95 1.93 -8.75 10.02
C HIS A 95 1.09 -8.69 11.29
N GLN A 96 0.31 -9.75 11.55
CA GLN A 96 -0.49 -9.93 12.77
C GLN A 96 -1.34 -8.69 13.15
N GLY A 97 -2.06 -8.10 12.19
CA GLY A 97 -2.93 -6.94 12.42
C GLY A 97 -2.20 -5.59 12.55
N THR A 98 -0.87 -5.59 12.33
CA THR A 98 -0.04 -4.38 12.33
C THR A 98 0.46 -4.09 10.92
N LEU A 99 0.36 -2.83 10.52
CA LEU A 99 0.98 -2.32 9.31
C LEU A 99 2.36 -1.75 9.64
N PHE A 100 3.35 -2.13 8.84
CA PHE A 100 4.71 -1.64 8.89
C PHE A 100 4.93 -0.76 7.68
N VAL A 101 5.14 0.54 7.90
CA VAL A 101 5.19 1.53 6.83
C VAL A 101 6.53 2.21 6.90
N THR A 102 7.28 2.21 5.80
CA THR A 102 8.56 2.94 5.74
C THR A 102 8.42 4.27 5.02
N SER A 103 9.15 5.26 5.52
CA SER A 103 9.52 6.45 4.74
C SER A 103 10.88 6.22 4.06
N GLY A 104 11.52 7.29 3.59
CA GLY A 104 12.91 7.22 3.15
C GLY A 104 13.92 7.06 4.30
N THR A 105 13.51 7.32 5.55
CA THR A 105 14.42 7.46 6.71
C THR A 105 13.90 6.81 7.99
N ALA A 106 12.71 6.22 7.99
CA ALA A 106 12.08 5.70 9.20
C ALA A 106 11.15 4.52 8.91
N LEU A 107 10.86 3.75 9.97
CA LEU A 107 9.85 2.69 10.01
C LEU A 107 8.82 3.06 11.07
N TYR A 108 7.54 2.95 10.69
CA TYR A 108 6.39 3.23 11.53
C TYR A 108 5.52 1.97 11.64
N LYS A 109 4.91 1.77 12.80
CA LYS A 109 3.91 0.74 13.04
C LYS A 109 2.55 1.39 13.20
N TYR A 110 1.57 0.92 12.44
CA TYR A 110 0.19 1.39 12.49
C TYR A 110 -0.76 0.23 12.76
N THR A 111 -1.90 0.51 13.38
CA THR A 111 -3.04 -0.41 13.33
C THR A 111 -3.61 -0.42 11.90
N ILE A 112 -4.37 -1.45 11.54
CA ILE A 112 -5.11 -1.49 10.27
C ILE A 112 -6.19 -0.39 10.13
N THR A 113 -6.53 0.29 11.23
CA THR A 113 -7.44 1.43 11.27
C THR A 113 -6.72 2.79 11.17
N GLY A 114 -5.39 2.79 11.06
CA GLY A 114 -4.60 4.00 10.82
C GLY A 114 -4.09 4.71 12.08
N GLN A 115 -4.17 4.10 13.26
CA GLN A 115 -3.59 4.67 14.47
C GLN A 115 -2.09 4.34 14.54
N LEU A 116 -1.25 5.37 14.75
CA LEU A 116 0.18 5.17 14.96
C LEU A 116 0.41 4.45 16.30
N ILE A 117 1.06 3.29 16.25
CA ILE A 117 1.45 2.50 17.42
C ILE A 117 2.83 2.94 17.92
N SER A 118 3.82 2.98 17.01
CA SER A 118 5.20 3.34 17.36
C SER A 118 6.04 3.68 16.12
N LYS A 119 7.19 4.34 16.33
CA LYS A 119 8.25 4.54 15.34
C LYS A 119 9.52 3.82 15.82
N PRO A 120 9.63 2.50 15.60
CA PRO A 120 10.74 1.70 16.13
C PRO A 120 12.11 2.07 15.53
N TYR A 121 12.14 2.68 14.35
CA TYR A 121 13.37 3.09 13.69
C TYR A 121 13.16 4.43 12.98
N GLY A 122 14.16 5.30 13.06
CA GLY A 122 14.30 6.41 12.14
C GLY A 122 15.34 7.41 12.61
N ASP A 123 15.78 8.25 11.67
CA ASP A 123 16.72 9.33 11.97
C ASP A 123 16.04 10.29 12.96
N THR A 124 16.75 10.64 14.04
CA THR A 124 16.24 11.31 15.25
C THR A 124 15.81 12.78 15.05
N PHE A 125 15.49 13.19 13.83
CA PHE A 125 14.97 14.52 13.56
C PHE A 125 13.44 14.55 13.74
N GLY A 126 13.02 14.80 14.97
CA GLY A 126 11.76 15.51 15.26
C GLY A 126 10.51 14.68 15.54
N ILE A 127 10.48 13.92 16.65
CA ILE A 127 9.19 13.66 17.31
C ILE A 127 9.32 14.04 18.79
N ASN A 128 8.83 15.22 19.12
CA ASN A 128 8.37 15.52 20.48
C ASN A 128 7.00 14.89 20.61
N PHE A 129 6.83 13.97 21.56
CA PHE A 129 5.51 13.56 22.01
C PHE A 129 4.90 14.73 22.80
N VAL A 130 3.71 15.17 22.41
CA VAL A 130 2.82 15.97 23.27
C VAL A 130 1.84 15.00 23.91
#